data_AF-A0A1Y3U103-F1
#
_entry.id   AF-A0A1Y3U103-F1
#
_cell.length_a   1.000
_cell.length_b   1.000
_cell.length_c   1.000
_cell.angle_alpha   90.00
_cell.angle_beta   90.00
_cell.angle_gamma   90.00
#
_symmetry.space_group_name_H-M   'P 1'
#
loop_
_entity.id
_entity.type
_entity.pdbx_description
1 polymer ?
#
loop_
_entity_poly.entity_id
_entity_poly.type
_entity_poly.pdbx_seq_one_letter_code
_entity_poly.pdbx_strand_id
1 'polypeptide(L)'
;MDPTFCSKQLFEEKNEVDVSLRLPADAETMKRYLEAAGVKDMADLLIGDFRIHELYAWSCGEYQEWDKADLNELNYLAARLEELFEEDQDELYCDLLEMHQPQSAADMINLSYGFDKVSYDPAIRSNQDLGEHLVKNNLFVVPEDMKSFVDYNKVGQLYLYTMKHSKDAGMMQVDENGCICDSHKEQERYGYYDGVNVPEEYMILTEEVFEDQAQQHIQS
;
A
#
# COMPACT_ATOMS: atom_id res chain seq x y z
N MET A 1 -3.63 -8.46 -7.65
CA MET A 1 -2.17 -8.28 -7.87
C MET A 1 -1.66 -9.56 -8.47
N ASP A 2 -0.83 -9.51 -9.51
CA ASP A 2 -0.50 -10.68 -10.32
C ASP A 2 1.03 -10.90 -10.40
N PRO A 3 1.64 -11.60 -9.43
CA PRO A 3 3.03 -12.05 -9.53
C PRO A 3 3.21 -13.14 -10.61
N THR A 4 4.42 -13.19 -11.19
CA THR A 4 4.79 -14.20 -12.18
C THR A 4 5.85 -15.15 -11.62
N PHE A 5 5.72 -16.44 -11.93
CA PHE A 5 6.59 -17.48 -11.37
C PHE A 5 7.19 -18.36 -12.48
N CYS A 6 8.40 -18.84 -12.23
CA CYS A 6 9.03 -19.88 -13.03
C CYS A 6 10.00 -20.70 -12.18
N SER A 7 10.22 -21.96 -12.57
CA SER A 7 11.33 -22.77 -12.06
C SER A 7 12.66 -22.19 -12.53
N LYS A 8 13.64 -22.15 -11.62
CA LYS A 8 15.01 -21.74 -11.92
C LYS A 8 15.61 -22.56 -13.03
N GLN A 9 15.40 -23.88 -13.02
CA GLN A 9 15.88 -24.77 -14.07
C GLN A 9 15.28 -24.40 -15.44
N LEU A 10 13.98 -24.14 -15.51
CA LEU A 10 13.31 -23.78 -16.77
C LEU A 10 13.74 -22.41 -17.29
N PHE A 11 13.93 -21.44 -16.40
CA PHE A 11 14.44 -20.12 -16.75
C PHE A 11 15.85 -20.20 -17.34
N GLU A 12 16.77 -20.93 -16.68
CA GLU A 12 18.16 -21.12 -17.13
C GLU A 12 18.25 -21.89 -18.47
N GLU A 13 17.36 -22.87 -18.72
CA GLU A 13 17.39 -23.70 -19.92
C GLU A 13 16.67 -23.09 -21.13
N LYS A 14 15.56 -22.37 -20.92
CA LYS A 14 14.64 -21.96 -22.00
C LYS A 14 14.33 -20.46 -22.05
N ASN A 15 14.68 -19.70 -21.00
CA ASN A 15 14.32 -18.29 -20.87
C ASN A 15 12.81 -18.05 -21.02
N GLU A 16 11.97 -19.01 -20.56
CA GLU A 16 10.51 -18.94 -20.57
C GLU A 16 10.01 -18.69 -19.14
N VAL A 17 9.07 -17.75 -19.00
CA VAL A 17 8.30 -17.47 -17.78
C VAL A 17 6.86 -17.86 -18.09
N ASP A 18 6.26 -18.79 -17.36
CA ASP A 18 5.06 -19.48 -17.91
C ASP A 18 3.80 -19.48 -17.03
N VAL A 19 3.83 -18.93 -15.80
CA VAL A 19 2.61 -18.93 -14.96
C VAL A 19 2.45 -17.66 -14.11
N SER A 20 1.27 -17.04 -14.17
CA SER A 20 0.90 -15.83 -13.40
C SER A 20 -0.22 -16.13 -12.40
N LEU A 21 0.06 -15.96 -11.11
CA LEU A 21 -0.90 -16.18 -10.03
C LEU A 21 -1.69 -14.90 -9.79
N ARG A 22 -3.01 -15.02 -9.65
CA ARG A 22 -3.84 -13.92 -9.17
C ARG A 22 -3.89 -13.95 -7.65
N LEU A 23 -3.61 -12.82 -7.01
CA LEU A 23 -3.77 -12.62 -5.56
C LEU A 23 -5.02 -11.77 -5.24
N PRO A 24 -5.68 -12.00 -4.09
CA PRO A 24 -5.32 -13.02 -3.10
C PRO A 24 -5.63 -14.45 -3.58
N ALA A 25 -4.88 -15.42 -3.05
CA ALA A 25 -4.98 -16.84 -3.35
C ALA A 25 -4.99 -17.68 -2.07
N ASP A 26 -5.31 -18.96 -2.21
CA ASP A 26 -5.16 -19.97 -1.17
C ASP A 26 -3.97 -20.92 -1.46
N ALA A 27 -3.57 -21.69 -0.44
CA ALA A 27 -2.45 -22.62 -0.55
C ALA A 27 -2.67 -23.72 -1.61
N GLU A 28 -3.93 -24.17 -1.81
CA GLU A 28 -4.25 -25.16 -2.84
C GLU A 28 -4.01 -24.60 -4.25
N THR A 29 -4.40 -23.35 -4.48
CA THR A 29 -4.15 -22.63 -5.71
C THR A 29 -2.65 -22.44 -5.90
N MET A 30 -1.92 -21.99 -4.88
CA MET A 30 -0.46 -21.87 -4.97
C MET A 30 0.20 -23.18 -5.38
N LYS A 31 -0.22 -24.31 -4.79
CA LYS A 31 0.30 -25.65 -5.12
C LYS A 31 0.10 -25.98 -6.61
N ARG A 32 -1.10 -25.75 -7.16
CA ARG A 32 -1.37 -25.95 -8.60
C ARG A 32 -0.47 -25.10 -9.49
N TYR A 33 -0.20 -23.87 -9.07
CA TYR A 33 0.65 -22.93 -9.80
C TYR A 33 2.13 -23.33 -9.76
N LEU A 34 2.63 -23.82 -8.62
CA LEU A 34 3.99 -24.36 -8.50
C LEU A 34 4.18 -25.60 -9.40
N GLU A 35 3.21 -26.52 -9.41
CA GLU A 35 3.22 -27.70 -10.28
C GLU A 35 3.26 -27.32 -11.77
N ALA A 36 2.40 -26.37 -12.17
CA ALA A 36 2.37 -25.86 -13.54
C ALA A 36 3.69 -25.16 -13.93
N ALA A 37 4.30 -24.42 -13.00
CA ALA A 37 5.58 -23.74 -13.21
C ALA A 37 6.79 -24.67 -13.13
N GLY A 38 6.59 -25.96 -12.82
CA GLY A 38 7.65 -26.97 -12.68
C GLY A 38 8.55 -26.76 -11.46
N VAL A 39 8.13 -25.95 -10.49
CA VAL A 39 8.89 -25.65 -9.27
C VAL A 39 8.74 -26.80 -8.29
N LYS A 40 9.86 -27.38 -7.85
CA LYS A 40 9.86 -28.58 -6.99
C LYS A 40 10.11 -28.30 -5.52
N ASP A 41 10.84 -27.24 -5.22
CA ASP A 41 11.17 -26.81 -3.88
C ASP A 41 11.38 -25.30 -3.83
N MET A 42 11.46 -24.75 -2.62
CA MET A 42 11.61 -23.31 -2.41
C MET A 42 12.92 -22.75 -2.99
N ALA A 43 13.98 -23.56 -3.12
CA ALA A 43 15.24 -23.11 -3.69
C ALA A 43 15.20 -23.03 -5.24
N ASP A 44 14.26 -23.73 -5.86
CA ASP A 44 13.95 -23.67 -7.30
C ASP A 44 12.94 -22.55 -7.65
N LEU A 45 12.33 -21.90 -6.65
CA LEU A 45 11.37 -20.82 -6.87
C LEU A 45 12.07 -19.52 -7.26
N LEU A 46 11.76 -19.02 -8.46
CA LEU A 46 12.04 -17.64 -8.86
C LEU A 46 10.73 -16.87 -8.94
N ILE A 47 10.57 -15.88 -8.06
CA ILE A 47 9.50 -14.88 -8.16
C ILE A 47 10.04 -13.76 -9.04
N GLY A 48 9.50 -13.64 -10.25
CA GLY A 48 9.85 -12.57 -11.18
C GLY A 48 8.69 -11.59 -11.26
N ASP A 49 9.00 -10.29 -11.14
CA ASP A 49 8.15 -9.14 -11.50
C ASP A 49 6.63 -9.29 -11.23
N PHE A 50 6.11 -8.58 -10.24
CA PHE A 50 4.67 -8.56 -9.97
C PHE A 50 4.01 -7.30 -10.51
N ARG A 51 2.83 -7.45 -11.12
CA ARG A 51 2.03 -6.31 -11.58
C ARG A 51 0.86 -6.07 -10.65
N ILE A 52 0.69 -4.84 -10.19
CA ILE A 52 -0.54 -4.41 -9.51
C ILE A 52 -1.45 -3.77 -10.57
N HIS A 53 -2.36 -4.56 -11.14
CA HIS A 53 -3.11 -4.16 -12.35
C HIS A 53 -4.24 -3.16 -12.12
N GLU A 54 -4.78 -3.01 -10.90
CA GLU A 54 -6.07 -2.29 -10.71
C GLU A 54 -6.04 -1.11 -9.72
N LEU A 55 -5.20 -1.11 -8.68
CA LEU A 55 -5.15 0.01 -7.71
C LEU A 55 -4.17 1.13 -8.05
N TYR A 56 -3.26 0.87 -8.98
CA TYR A 56 -2.05 1.68 -9.18
C TYR A 56 -2.07 2.53 -10.44
N ALA A 57 -3.08 2.37 -11.30
CA ALA A 57 -3.02 2.87 -12.67
C ALA A 57 -3.23 4.41 -12.78
N TRP A 58 -3.71 5.09 -11.75
CA TRP A 58 -4.07 6.51 -11.85
C TRP A 58 -3.27 7.49 -10.99
N SER A 59 -2.68 7.07 -9.88
CA SER A 59 -2.18 7.98 -8.83
C SER A 59 -0.68 7.90 -8.53
N CYS A 60 -0.05 6.73 -8.68
CA CYS A 60 1.36 6.54 -8.35
C CYS A 60 2.16 6.24 -9.62
N GLY A 61 2.92 7.24 -10.09
CA GLY A 61 3.77 7.12 -11.28
C GLY A 61 4.77 5.95 -11.21
N GLU A 62 4.94 5.32 -12.37
CA GLU A 62 5.94 4.31 -12.75
C GLU A 62 6.07 3.03 -11.88
N TYR A 63 6.30 1.91 -12.58
CA TYR A 63 6.64 0.61 -12.01
C TYR A 63 7.73 0.78 -10.94
N GLN A 64 7.41 0.49 -9.69
CA GLN A 64 8.45 0.35 -8.67
C GLN A 64 8.92 -1.11 -8.66
N GLU A 65 10.21 -1.33 -8.91
CA GLU A 65 10.86 -2.63 -8.73
C GLU A 65 11.01 -2.90 -7.23
N TRP A 66 10.12 -3.72 -6.67
CA TRP A 66 10.14 -4.07 -5.26
C TRP A 66 10.96 -5.33 -5.09
N ASP A 67 12.28 -5.14 -5.09
CA ASP A 67 13.32 -6.18 -5.13
C ASP A 67 13.29 -7.17 -3.92
N LYS A 68 12.27 -7.13 -3.06
CA LYS A 68 12.19 -7.85 -1.77
C LYS A 68 10.79 -8.23 -1.25
N ALA A 69 9.71 -8.01 -2.00
CA ALA A 69 8.39 -8.28 -1.45
C ALA A 69 8.16 -9.79 -1.26
N ASP A 70 7.78 -10.20 -0.05
CA ASP A 70 7.46 -11.59 0.28
C ASP A 70 6.10 -11.98 -0.31
N LEU A 71 5.96 -13.19 -0.87
CA LEU A 71 4.72 -13.58 -1.55
C LEU A 71 3.51 -13.64 -0.61
N ASN A 72 3.72 -14.05 0.65
CA ASN A 72 2.64 -14.09 1.64
C ASN A 72 2.25 -12.66 2.03
N GLU A 73 3.23 -11.76 2.14
CA GLU A 73 2.98 -10.33 2.38
C GLU A 73 2.20 -9.68 1.21
N LEU A 74 2.56 -9.99 -0.03
CA LEU A 74 1.81 -9.56 -1.22
C LEU A 74 0.38 -10.15 -1.25
N ASN A 75 0.21 -11.40 -0.83
CA ASN A 75 -1.10 -12.04 -0.73
C ASN A 75 -1.98 -11.37 0.32
N TYR A 76 -1.41 -11.07 1.49
CA TYR A 76 -2.09 -10.34 2.55
C TYR A 76 -2.49 -8.94 2.08
N LEU A 77 -1.58 -8.21 1.44
CA LEU A 77 -1.89 -6.92 0.88
C LEU A 77 -3.02 -7.01 -0.14
N ALA A 78 -3.01 -7.99 -1.04
CA ALA A 78 -4.10 -8.16 -2.01
C ALA A 78 -5.46 -8.38 -1.34
N ALA A 79 -5.53 -9.15 -0.25
CA ALA A 79 -6.76 -9.31 0.52
C ALA A 79 -7.20 -8.00 1.18
N ARG A 80 -6.28 -7.23 1.79
CA ARG A 80 -6.58 -5.90 2.34
C ARG A 80 -7.20 -4.98 1.29
N LEU A 81 -6.64 -5.01 0.10
CA LEU A 81 -7.08 -4.18 -1.01
C LEU A 81 -8.48 -4.55 -1.49
N GLU A 82 -8.83 -5.84 -1.56
CA GLU A 82 -10.20 -6.27 -1.85
C GLU A 82 -11.20 -5.77 -0.80
N GLU A 83 -10.85 -5.83 0.49
CA GLU A 83 -11.69 -5.29 1.56
C GLU A 83 -11.91 -3.78 1.43
N LEU A 84 -10.87 -3.02 1.09
CA LEU A 84 -11.00 -1.57 0.88
C LEU A 84 -11.95 -1.22 -0.27
N PHE A 85 -11.93 -1.99 -1.35
CA PHE A 85 -12.87 -1.83 -2.45
C PHE A 85 -14.30 -2.12 -2.03
N GLU A 86 -14.53 -3.15 -1.22
CA GLU A 86 -15.86 -3.46 -0.68
C GLU A 86 -16.38 -2.38 0.28
N GLU A 87 -15.47 -1.65 0.93
CA GLU A 87 -15.78 -0.56 1.87
C GLU A 87 -15.84 0.84 1.22
N ASP A 88 -15.71 0.95 -0.11
CA ASP A 88 -15.62 2.22 -0.86
C ASP A 88 -14.50 3.15 -0.32
N GLN A 89 -13.36 2.59 0.10
CA GLN A 89 -12.21 3.31 0.68
C GLN A 89 -11.00 3.40 -0.26
N ASP A 90 -11.12 2.89 -1.48
CA ASP A 90 -10.06 2.80 -2.48
C ASP A 90 -9.53 4.18 -2.92
N GLU A 91 -10.40 5.17 -3.11
CA GLU A 91 -9.98 6.54 -3.44
C GLU A 91 -9.14 7.15 -2.31
N LEU A 92 -9.59 7.02 -1.07
CA LEU A 92 -8.89 7.57 0.09
C LEU A 92 -7.55 6.85 0.34
N TYR A 93 -7.49 5.56 0.06
CA TYR A 93 -6.24 4.80 0.08
C TYR A 93 -5.26 5.31 -0.98
N CYS A 94 -5.72 5.61 -2.20
CA CYS A 94 -4.88 6.18 -3.25
C CYS A 94 -4.26 7.52 -2.83
N ASP A 95 -5.06 8.42 -2.24
CA ASP A 95 -4.57 9.70 -1.73
C ASP A 95 -3.50 9.51 -0.63
N LEU A 96 -3.66 8.51 0.23
CA LEU A 96 -2.66 8.14 1.23
C LEU A 96 -1.36 7.64 0.61
N LEU A 97 -1.44 6.85 -0.46
CA LEU A 97 -0.25 6.37 -1.18
C LEU A 97 0.53 7.54 -1.80
N GLU A 98 -0.16 8.49 -2.45
CA GLU A 98 0.47 9.68 -3.01
C GLU A 98 1.14 10.54 -1.94
N MET A 99 0.46 10.72 -0.81
CA MET A 99 0.94 11.54 0.29
C MET A 99 2.15 10.91 1.01
N HIS A 100 2.09 9.61 1.31
CA HIS A 100 3.12 8.93 2.11
C HIS A 100 4.25 8.33 1.29
N GLN A 101 4.03 8.06 0.00
CA GLN A 101 5.02 7.45 -0.89
C GLN A 101 5.66 6.18 -0.28
N PRO A 102 4.86 5.14 0.02
CA PRO A 102 5.37 3.92 0.66
C PRO A 102 6.48 3.27 -0.14
N GLN A 103 7.40 2.59 0.55
CA GLN A 103 8.59 1.97 -0.05
C GLN A 103 8.58 0.44 0.06
N SER A 104 7.51 -0.14 0.62
CA SER A 104 7.37 -1.57 0.86
C SER A 104 5.91 -2.02 0.94
N ALA A 105 5.67 -3.33 0.81
CA ALA A 105 4.34 -3.91 1.01
C ALA A 105 3.89 -3.77 2.47
N ALA A 106 4.82 -3.84 3.42
CA ALA A 106 4.53 -3.53 4.81
C ALA A 106 4.00 -2.10 5.00
N ASP A 107 4.59 -1.10 4.35
CA ASP A 107 4.10 0.28 4.42
C ASP A 107 2.68 0.37 3.86
N MET A 108 2.41 -0.24 2.71
CA MET A 108 1.08 -0.27 2.10
C MET A 108 0.03 -0.95 2.99
N ILE A 109 0.36 -2.11 3.55
CA ILE A 109 -0.52 -2.82 4.48
C ILE A 109 -0.85 -1.92 5.66
N ASN A 110 0.15 -1.25 6.25
CA ASN A 110 -0.07 -0.28 7.31
C ASN A 110 -0.98 0.88 6.85
N LEU A 111 -0.80 1.38 5.63
CA LEU A 111 -1.64 2.44 5.08
C LEU A 111 -3.09 1.98 4.83
N SER A 112 -3.34 0.66 4.68
CA SER A 112 -4.67 0.05 4.48
C SER A 112 -5.50 -0.05 5.76
N TYR A 113 -4.98 0.46 6.88
CA TYR A 113 -5.64 0.51 8.18
C TYR A 113 -5.79 1.95 8.68
N GLY A 114 -6.61 2.12 9.73
CA GLY A 114 -6.72 3.37 10.49
C GLY A 114 -7.51 4.47 9.80
N PHE A 115 -8.41 4.15 8.88
CA PHE A 115 -9.21 5.15 8.17
C PHE A 115 -10.06 6.04 9.10
N ASP A 116 -10.33 5.61 10.34
CA ASP A 116 -11.00 6.43 11.37
C ASP A 116 -10.23 7.72 11.75
N LYS A 117 -8.92 7.77 11.47
CA LYS A 117 -8.04 8.91 11.69
C LYS A 117 -7.66 9.65 10.41
N VAL A 118 -8.24 9.26 9.28
CA VAL A 118 -8.00 9.87 7.97
C VAL A 118 -9.27 10.63 7.57
N SER A 119 -9.10 11.84 7.05
CA SER A 119 -10.22 12.67 6.59
C SER A 119 -9.89 13.37 5.29
N TYR A 120 -10.90 13.53 4.45
CA TYR A 120 -10.83 14.27 3.21
C TYR A 120 -11.82 15.45 3.20
N ASP A 121 -11.34 16.65 2.89
CA ASP A 121 -12.15 17.85 2.72
C ASP A 121 -12.04 18.39 1.27
N PRO A 122 -13.07 18.17 0.43
CA PRO A 122 -13.06 18.63 -0.97
C PRO A 122 -13.23 20.15 -1.12
N ALA A 123 -13.48 20.90 -0.03
CA ALA A 123 -13.61 22.35 -0.08
C ALA A 123 -12.27 23.08 0.06
N ILE A 124 -11.22 22.40 0.53
CA ILE A 124 -9.88 22.97 0.68
C ILE A 124 -9.04 22.53 -0.51
N ARG A 125 -8.93 23.36 -1.55
CA ARG A 125 -8.27 23.00 -2.82
C ARG A 125 -6.99 23.77 -3.11
N SER A 126 -6.56 24.54 -2.12
CA SER A 126 -5.38 25.39 -2.22
C SER A 126 -4.87 25.77 -0.83
N ASN A 127 -3.63 26.21 -0.78
CA ASN A 127 -3.06 26.82 0.41
C ASN A 127 -3.87 28.04 0.89
N GLN A 128 -4.53 28.77 -0.03
CA GLN A 128 -5.39 29.87 0.32
C GLN A 128 -6.63 29.38 1.06
N ASP A 129 -7.35 28.38 0.51
CA ASP A 129 -8.53 27.80 1.15
C ASP A 129 -8.18 27.22 2.52
N LEU A 130 -7.02 26.55 2.63
CA LEU A 130 -6.52 26.02 3.90
C LEU A 130 -6.27 27.15 4.91
N GLY A 131 -5.59 28.21 4.51
CA GLY A 131 -5.34 29.36 5.38
C GLY A 131 -6.63 30.02 5.86
N GLU A 132 -7.61 30.20 4.96
CA GLU A 132 -8.93 30.73 5.29
C GLU A 132 -9.65 29.80 6.28
N HIS A 133 -9.62 28.49 6.04
CA HIS A 133 -10.18 27.49 6.93
C HIS A 133 -9.56 27.54 8.33
N LEU A 134 -8.23 27.59 8.44
CA LEU A 134 -7.50 27.63 9.70
C LEU A 134 -7.87 28.87 10.53
N VAL A 135 -7.96 30.04 9.89
CA VAL A 135 -8.33 31.29 10.58
C VAL A 135 -9.81 31.31 10.95
N LYS A 136 -10.70 30.89 10.04
CA LYS A 136 -12.15 30.88 10.27
C LYS A 136 -12.55 29.95 11.41
N ASN A 137 -11.87 28.82 11.54
CA ASN A 137 -12.11 27.83 12.60
C ASN A 137 -11.27 28.08 13.87
N ASN A 138 -10.58 29.23 13.98
CA ASN A 138 -9.74 29.61 15.12
C ASN A 138 -8.59 28.62 15.43
N LEU A 139 -8.14 27.84 14.44
CA LEU A 139 -6.93 27.02 14.52
C LEU A 139 -5.67 27.88 14.40
N PHE A 140 -5.78 29.01 13.70
CA PHE A 140 -4.80 30.10 13.71
C PHE A 140 -5.49 31.40 14.14
N VAL A 141 -5.22 31.85 15.36
CA VAL A 141 -5.96 32.98 15.97
C VAL A 141 -5.48 34.31 15.38
N VAL A 142 -6.38 35.00 14.70
CA VAL A 142 -6.17 36.37 14.18
C VAL A 142 -7.26 37.29 14.72
N PRO A 143 -6.92 38.46 15.28
CA PRO A 143 -7.91 39.48 15.63
C PRO A 143 -8.82 39.85 14.44
N GLU A 144 -10.12 40.05 14.67
CA GLU A 144 -11.10 40.31 13.60
C GLU A 144 -10.73 41.51 12.71
N ASP A 145 -10.23 42.59 13.32
CA ASP A 145 -9.79 43.81 12.64
C ASP A 145 -8.50 43.62 11.81
N MET A 146 -7.78 42.52 12.03
CA MET A 146 -6.56 42.16 11.31
C MET A 146 -6.81 41.15 10.19
N LYS A 147 -7.97 40.48 10.14
CA LYS A 147 -8.26 39.41 9.15
C LYS A 147 -8.18 39.87 7.70
N SER A 148 -8.49 41.13 7.39
CA SER A 148 -8.39 41.67 6.03
C SER A 148 -6.95 41.85 5.54
N PHE A 149 -5.96 41.79 6.44
CA PHE A 149 -4.54 41.94 6.12
C PHE A 149 -3.79 40.61 6.09
N VAL A 150 -4.47 39.49 6.36
CA VAL A 150 -3.86 38.16 6.39
C VAL A 150 -3.62 37.67 4.97
N ASP A 151 -2.40 37.21 4.70
CA ASP A 151 -2.09 36.41 3.53
C ASP A 151 -2.42 34.94 3.82
N TYR A 152 -3.65 34.54 3.49
CA TYR A 152 -4.14 33.18 3.77
C TYR A 152 -3.35 32.12 3.02
N ASN A 153 -2.90 32.39 1.79
CA ASN A 153 -2.03 31.47 1.06
C ASN A 153 -0.73 31.20 1.84
N LYS A 154 -0.13 32.25 2.42
CA LYS A 154 1.06 32.07 3.27
C LYS A 154 0.78 31.31 4.56
N VAL A 155 -0.38 31.54 5.19
CA VAL A 155 -0.81 30.78 6.39
C VAL A 155 -0.91 29.29 6.08
N GLY A 156 -1.63 28.91 5.01
CA GLY A 156 -1.77 27.50 4.63
C GLY A 156 -0.43 26.85 4.29
N GLN A 157 0.42 27.53 3.51
CA GLN A 157 1.76 27.03 3.20
C GLN A 157 2.60 26.75 4.46
N LEU A 158 2.60 27.67 5.43
CA LEU A 158 3.34 27.52 6.68
C LEU A 158 2.76 26.40 7.55
N TYR A 159 1.45 26.23 7.56
CA TYR A 159 0.80 25.14 8.27
C TYR A 159 1.22 23.77 7.72
N LEU A 160 1.13 23.57 6.39
CA LEU A 160 1.59 22.34 5.74
C LEU A 160 3.07 22.06 5.97
N TYR A 161 3.91 23.10 5.89
CA TYR A 161 5.32 22.98 6.21
C TYR A 161 5.53 22.49 7.65
N THR A 162 4.78 23.02 8.61
CA THR A 162 4.89 22.64 10.02
C THR A 162 4.43 21.20 10.25
N MET A 163 3.29 20.80 9.66
CA MET A 163 2.77 19.43 9.71
C MET A 163 3.81 18.44 9.20
N LYS A 164 4.35 18.67 8.00
CA LYS A 164 5.33 17.77 7.35
C LYS A 164 6.61 17.56 8.16
N HIS A 165 7.00 18.50 9.01
CA HIS A 165 8.23 18.43 9.83
C HIS A 165 7.97 18.10 11.30
N SER A 166 6.71 17.82 11.69
CA SER A 166 6.33 17.48 13.05
C SER A 166 5.97 16.01 13.18
N LYS A 167 6.71 15.27 14.02
CA LYS A 167 6.42 13.86 14.31
C LYS A 167 5.12 13.65 15.08
N ASP A 168 4.56 14.72 15.67
CA ASP A 168 3.41 14.68 16.56
C ASP A 168 2.11 15.20 15.92
N ALA A 169 2.15 15.76 14.70
CA ALA A 169 1.02 16.48 14.10
C ALA A 169 0.28 15.70 13.00
N GLY A 170 0.79 14.54 12.58
CA GLY A 170 0.29 13.82 11.41
C GLY A 170 0.71 14.47 10.09
N MET A 171 0.10 14.06 8.99
CA MET A 171 0.43 14.50 7.64
C MET A 171 -0.79 15.09 6.95
N MET A 172 -0.59 16.11 6.14
CA MET A 172 -1.65 16.76 5.37
C MET A 172 -1.12 17.14 4.00
N GLN A 173 -1.94 16.91 2.98
CA GLN A 173 -1.69 17.29 1.59
C GLN A 173 -2.91 18.03 1.05
N VAL A 174 -2.64 19.06 0.25
CA VAL A 174 -3.68 19.86 -0.43
C VAL A 174 -3.33 19.92 -1.91
N ASP A 175 -4.31 19.64 -2.75
CA ASP A 175 -4.24 19.75 -4.20
C ASP A 175 -5.56 20.32 -4.76
N GLU A 176 -5.72 20.29 -6.09
CA GLU A 176 -6.88 20.84 -6.77
C GLU A 176 -8.19 20.06 -6.53
N ASN A 177 -8.10 18.81 -6.08
CA ASN A 177 -9.25 17.94 -5.80
C ASN A 177 -9.74 18.15 -4.35
N GLY A 178 -8.82 18.37 -3.42
CA GLY A 178 -9.16 18.61 -2.02
C GLY A 178 -7.97 18.58 -1.07
N CYS A 179 -8.29 18.35 0.21
CA CYS A 179 -7.32 18.23 1.29
C CYS A 179 -7.49 16.88 1.98
N ILE A 180 -6.44 16.05 1.95
CA ILE A 180 -6.35 14.86 2.79
C ILE A 180 -5.56 15.18 4.04
N CYS A 181 -6.06 14.71 5.18
CA CYS A 181 -5.40 14.78 6.48
C CYS A 181 -5.34 13.39 7.09
N ASP A 182 -4.13 12.92 7.35
CA ASP A 182 -3.83 11.75 8.15
C ASP A 182 -3.37 12.20 9.53
N SER A 183 -4.23 12.03 10.53
CA SER A 183 -3.96 12.47 11.90
C SER A 183 -3.13 11.49 12.73
N HIS A 184 -2.71 10.35 12.17
CA HIS A 184 -1.79 9.45 12.85
C HIS A 184 -0.45 10.12 13.10
N LYS A 185 0.09 9.93 14.29
CA LYS A 185 1.51 10.21 14.52
C LYS A 185 2.35 9.21 13.75
N GLU A 186 3.58 9.58 13.40
CA GLU A 186 4.50 8.73 12.61
C GLU A 186 4.62 7.31 13.19
N GLN A 187 4.73 7.21 14.52
CA GLN A 187 4.84 5.95 15.26
C GLN A 187 3.53 5.16 15.41
N GLU A 188 2.38 5.79 15.15
CA GLU A 188 1.08 5.10 15.09
C GLU A 188 0.78 4.58 13.69
N ARG A 189 1.19 5.33 12.63
CA ARG A 189 0.81 5.03 11.25
C ARG A 189 1.33 3.68 10.76
N TYR A 190 2.53 3.31 11.18
CA TYR A 190 3.21 2.07 10.79
C TYR A 190 3.24 1.02 11.91
N GLY A 191 2.23 1.05 12.79
CA GLY A 191 2.13 0.15 13.94
C GLY A 191 1.16 -1.03 13.76
N TYR A 192 0.47 -1.15 12.62
CA TYR A 192 -0.53 -2.18 12.38
C TYR A 192 0.08 -3.52 11.96
N TYR A 193 1.14 -3.46 11.17
CA TYR A 193 1.84 -4.62 10.66
C TYR A 193 3.36 -4.40 10.72
N ASP A 194 4.08 -5.41 11.22
CA ASP A 194 5.50 -5.31 11.57
C ASP A 194 6.46 -5.66 10.42
N GLY A 195 5.93 -6.01 9.24
CA GLY A 195 6.71 -6.41 8.08
C GLY A 195 7.32 -7.80 8.18
N VAL A 196 6.87 -8.63 9.13
CA VAL A 196 7.44 -9.97 9.38
C VAL A 196 6.35 -11.01 9.60
N ASN A 197 5.37 -10.73 10.46
CA ASN A 197 4.38 -11.70 10.90
C ASN A 197 3.09 -11.57 10.08
N VAL A 198 3.09 -12.21 8.91
CA VAL A 198 1.88 -12.33 8.08
C VAL A 198 0.87 -13.26 8.77
N PRO A 199 -0.42 -12.89 8.86
CA PRO A 199 -1.46 -13.77 9.41
C PRO A 199 -1.55 -15.11 8.65
N GLU A 200 -1.81 -16.19 9.37
CA GLU A 200 -1.74 -17.57 8.85
C GLU A 200 -2.67 -17.80 7.66
N GLU A 201 -3.85 -17.18 7.67
CA GLU A 201 -4.83 -17.25 6.59
C GLU A 201 -4.34 -16.69 5.25
N TYR A 202 -3.30 -15.84 5.26
CA TYR A 202 -2.69 -15.27 4.04
C TYR A 202 -1.36 -15.93 3.66
N MET A 203 -0.90 -16.91 4.44
CA MET A 203 0.31 -17.69 4.15
C MET A 203 0.01 -18.75 3.08
N ILE A 204 0.35 -18.45 1.83
CA ILE A 204 0.13 -19.32 0.67
C ILE A 204 1.38 -20.07 0.22
N LEU A 205 2.56 -19.62 0.66
CA LEU A 205 3.86 -20.22 0.36
C LEU A 205 4.56 -20.58 1.67
N THR A 206 4.51 -21.86 2.02
CA THR A 206 5.14 -22.44 3.22
C THR A 206 5.92 -23.71 2.85
N GLU A 207 6.77 -24.21 3.76
CA GLU A 207 7.46 -25.49 3.55
C GLU A 207 6.46 -26.65 3.36
N GLU A 208 5.32 -26.64 4.05
CA GLU A 208 4.28 -27.67 3.97
C GLU A 208 3.71 -27.81 2.55
N VAL A 209 3.59 -26.70 1.81
CA VAL A 209 3.13 -26.70 0.41
C VAL A 209 4.02 -27.57 -0.48
N PHE A 210 5.32 -27.67 -0.17
CA PHE A 210 6.29 -28.50 -0.89
C PHE A 210 6.38 -29.94 -0.36
N GLU A 211 6.20 -30.16 0.95
CA GLU A 211 6.21 -31.51 1.55
C GLU A 211 5.09 -32.41 1.00
N ASP A 212 3.94 -31.80 0.73
CA ASP A 212 2.75 -32.44 0.19
C ASP A 212 2.91 -32.91 -1.27
N GLN A 213 3.84 -32.32 -2.02
CA GLN A 213 4.20 -32.77 -3.39
C GLN A 213 5.13 -33.99 -3.36
N ALA A 214 6.04 -34.06 -2.38
CA ALA A 214 6.98 -35.18 -2.24
C ALA A 214 6.28 -36.51 -1.88
N GLN A 215 5.20 -36.46 -1.09
CA GLN A 215 4.47 -37.66 -0.69
C GLN A 215 3.61 -38.26 -1.83
N GLN A 216 3.10 -37.43 -2.75
CA GLN A 216 2.31 -37.90 -3.89
C GLN A 216 3.16 -38.62 -4.94
N HIS A 217 4.43 -38.25 -5.10
CA HIS A 217 5.37 -38.92 -6.00
C HIS A 217 5.90 -40.28 -5.50
N ILE A 218 5.72 -40.61 -4.21
CA ILE A 218 6.14 -41.90 -3.64
C ILE A 218 5.03 -42.97 -3.77
N GLN A 219 3.78 -42.57 -4.04
CA GLN A 219 2.63 -43.48 -4.16
C GLN A 219 2.18 -43.74 -5.62
N SER A 220 2.85 -43.17 -6.62
CA SER A 220 2.62 -43.42 -8.06
C SER A 220 3.68 -44.33 -8.66
#